data_AF-A0A4R2BGJ8-F1
#
_entry.id   AF-A0A4R2BGJ8-F1
#
_cell.length_a   1.000
_cell.length_b   1.000
_cell.length_c   1.000
_cell.angle_alpha   90.00
_cell.angle_beta   90.00
_cell.angle_gamma   90.00
#
_symmetry.space_group_name_H-M   'P 1'
#
loop_
_entity.id
_entity.type
_entity.pdbx_description
1 polymer ?
#
loop_
_entity_poly.entity_id
_entity_poly.type
_entity_poly.pdbx_seq_one_letter_code
_entity_poly.pdbx_strand_id
1 'polypeptide(L)'
;MKKSRIKIKLAIWQLDLIDTLAANRSQYFRDLFLEMLKKQSIPIAASLDHLCFSPQEIQTISEKLKKTWGKEYKCQKVRRIGKNFSKKLPEYLKKVGITVFLDSWMLQIVERVEPNRTLFFSTLLLCKIETELSKYGLIEEDTVISKCHGDLYIRYLKEQAGLRSNSL
;
A
#
# COMPACT_ATOMS: atom_id res chain seq x y z
N MET A 1 7.32 14.69 16.48
CA MET A 1 6.10 14.49 15.66
C MET A 1 5.12 13.56 16.37
N LYS A 2 3.82 13.83 16.34
CA LYS A 2 2.80 12.99 16.97
C LYS A 2 2.49 11.79 16.07
N LYS A 3 2.91 10.60 16.50
CA LYS A 3 2.49 9.33 15.88
C LYS A 3 1.10 8.96 16.40
N SER A 4 0.29 8.41 15.51
CA SER A 4 -1.08 7.98 15.78
C SER A 4 -1.23 6.50 15.47
N ARG A 5 -1.86 5.79 16.40
CA ARG A 5 -2.13 4.36 16.28
C ARG A 5 -3.34 4.14 15.37
N ILE A 6 -3.19 3.34 14.33
CA ILE A 6 -4.31 2.92 13.48
C ILE A 6 -4.46 1.40 13.44
N LYS A 7 -5.71 0.95 13.31
CA LYS A 7 -6.05 -0.45 13.07
C LYS A 7 -6.46 -0.61 11.60
N ILE A 8 -5.83 -1.54 10.89
CA ILE A 8 -6.19 -1.91 9.52
C ILE A 8 -6.40 -3.43 9.42
N LYS A 9 -7.25 -3.87 8.49
CA LYS A 9 -7.58 -5.30 8.31
C LYS A 9 -7.12 -5.82 6.94
N LEU A 10 -6.06 -6.61 6.91
CA LEU A 10 -5.48 -7.14 5.66
C LEU A 10 -5.80 -8.62 5.51
N ALA A 11 -5.83 -9.12 4.27
CA ALA A 11 -5.84 -10.56 4.06
C ALA A 11 -4.53 -11.17 4.62
N ILE A 12 -4.58 -12.39 5.14
CA ILE A 12 -3.39 -13.06 5.70
C ILE A 12 -2.23 -13.06 4.70
N TRP A 13 -2.48 -13.41 3.44
CA TRP A 13 -1.41 -13.41 2.43
C TRP A 13 -0.77 -12.03 2.20
N GLN A 14 -1.54 -10.94 2.35
CA GLN A 14 -1.00 -9.57 2.23
C GLN A 14 -0.09 -9.26 3.42
N LEU A 15 -0.45 -9.75 4.61
CA LEU A 15 0.36 -9.60 5.81
C LEU A 15 1.67 -10.39 5.70
N ASP A 16 1.58 -11.66 5.30
CA ASP A 16 2.75 -12.53 5.11
C ASP A 16 3.73 -11.94 4.07
N LEU A 17 3.17 -11.35 3.00
CA LEU A 17 3.95 -10.61 2.01
C LEU A 17 4.71 -9.44 2.66
N ILE A 18 4.03 -8.57 3.41
CA ILE A 18 4.67 -7.42 4.07
C ILE A 18 5.75 -7.89 5.05
N ASP A 19 5.49 -8.94 5.83
CA ASP A 19 6.45 -9.49 6.78
C ASP A 19 7.69 -10.07 6.10
N THR A 20 7.54 -10.56 4.86
CA THR A 20 8.65 -10.98 4.02
C THR A 20 9.45 -9.78 3.49
N LEU A 21 8.77 -8.68 3.15
CA LEU A 21 9.38 -7.51 2.52
C LEU A 21 10.05 -6.55 3.51
N ALA A 22 9.57 -6.49 4.76
CA ALA A 22 10.03 -5.51 5.72
C ALA A 22 9.97 -6.01 7.16
N ALA A 23 11.03 -5.75 7.92
CA ALA A 23 11.07 -6.02 9.36
C ALA A 23 10.09 -5.16 10.18
N ASN A 24 9.68 -4.00 9.66
CA ASN A 24 8.78 -3.07 10.35
C ASN A 24 7.59 -2.67 9.46
N ARG A 25 6.42 -3.21 9.79
CA ARG A 25 5.15 -2.93 9.09
C ARG A 25 4.77 -1.45 9.09
N SER A 26 5.02 -0.72 10.18
CA SER A 26 4.68 0.70 10.27
C SER A 26 5.55 1.52 9.33
N GLN A 27 6.85 1.19 9.29
CA GLN A 27 7.79 1.82 8.36
C GLN A 27 7.41 1.50 6.91
N TYR A 28 7.07 0.24 6.62
CA TYR A 28 6.62 -0.18 5.28
C TYR A 28 5.43 0.65 4.78
N PHE A 29 4.37 0.82 5.58
CA PHE A 29 3.22 1.64 5.18
C PHE A 29 3.53 3.12 5.06
N ARG A 30 4.47 3.62 5.88
CA ARG A 30 4.96 4.99 5.75
C ARG A 30 5.66 5.18 4.41
N ASP A 31 6.61 4.31 4.08
CA ASP A 31 7.37 4.39 2.84
C ASP A 31 6.47 4.23 1.62
N LEU A 32 5.55 3.27 1.66
CA LEU A 32 4.56 3.05 0.60
C LEU A 32 3.70 4.31 0.33
N PHE A 33 3.28 5.01 1.39
CA PHE A 33 2.54 6.27 1.25
C PHE A 33 3.41 7.41 0.71
N LEU A 34 4.67 7.49 1.13
CA LEU A 34 5.61 8.50 0.63
C LEU A 34 5.97 8.26 -0.84
N GLU A 35 6.13 7.00 -1.26
CA GLU A 35 6.31 6.61 -2.66
C GLU A 35 5.14 7.10 -3.52
N MET A 36 3.90 6.94 -3.05
CA MET A 36 2.70 7.47 -3.72
C MET A 36 2.75 8.99 -3.87
N LEU A 37 3.09 9.72 -2.81
CA LEU A 37 3.23 11.18 -2.88
C LEU A 37 4.29 11.61 -3.91
N LYS A 38 5.44 10.91 -3.93
CA LYS A 38 6.51 11.15 -4.92
C LYS A 38 6.04 10.89 -6.35
N LYS A 39 5.31 9.78 -6.59
CA LYS A 39 4.73 9.46 -7.91
C LYS A 39 3.79 10.56 -8.40
N GLN A 40 3.11 11.22 -7.48
CA GLN A 40 2.17 12.32 -7.75
C GLN A 40 2.87 13.70 -7.80
N SER A 41 4.20 13.74 -7.82
CA SER A 41 5.00 14.97 -7.79
C SER A 41 4.56 15.93 -6.68
N ILE A 42 4.20 15.38 -5.52
CA ILE A 42 3.90 16.17 -4.33
C ILE A 42 5.25 16.44 -3.66
N PRO A 43 5.67 17.71 -3.49
CA PRO A 43 6.95 18.02 -2.88
C PRO A 43 6.94 17.52 -1.43
N ILE A 44 7.84 16.59 -1.16
CA ILE A 44 8.14 16.12 0.20
C ILE A 44 9.47 16.80 0.55
N ALA A 45 9.50 17.61 1.60
CA ALA A 45 10.73 18.22 2.09
C ALA A 45 11.85 17.16 2.23
N ALA A 46 13.09 17.55 1.91
CA ALA A 46 14.23 16.64 1.86
C ALA A 46 14.50 15.88 3.18
N SER A 47 14.04 16.42 4.32
CA SER A 47 14.07 15.74 5.62
C SER A 47 12.68 15.22 6.00
N LEU A 48 12.54 13.90 6.08
CA LEU A 48 11.32 13.21 6.49
C LEU A 48 11.00 13.41 7.99
N ASP A 49 11.97 13.85 8.79
CA ASP A 49 11.86 13.96 10.25
C ASP A 49 11.18 15.25 10.72
N HIS A 50 10.96 16.19 9.79
CA HIS A 50 10.36 17.49 10.07
C HIS A 50 9.16 17.83 9.18
N LEU A 51 8.61 16.84 8.46
CA LEU A 51 7.41 17.04 7.64
C LEU A 51 6.19 17.33 8.53
N CYS A 52 5.88 18.61 8.66
CA CYS A 52 4.60 19.10 9.14
C CYS A 52 3.95 19.90 8.03
N PHE A 53 2.94 19.31 7.40
CA PHE A 53 2.07 20.05 6.50
C PHE A 53 1.08 20.89 7.32
N SER A 54 0.93 22.15 6.96
CA SER A 54 -0.17 23.01 7.40
C SER A 54 -1.52 22.40 7.02
N PRO A 55 -2.61 22.78 7.70
CA PRO A 55 -3.96 22.34 7.33
C PRO A 55 -4.32 22.62 5.86
N GLN A 56 -3.86 23.74 5.30
CA GLN A 56 -4.08 24.12 3.90
C GLN A 56 -3.30 23.22 2.93
N GLU A 57 -2.05 22.87 3.26
CA GLU A 57 -1.28 21.92 2.47
C GLU A 57 -1.89 20.51 2.50
N ILE A 58 -2.33 20.06 3.68
CA ILE A 58 -3.06 18.80 3.84
C ILE A 58 -4.30 18.79 2.95
N GLN A 59 -5.07 19.89 2.92
CA GLN A 59 -6.24 20.00 2.06
C GLN A 59 -5.87 19.87 0.58
N THR A 60 -4.87 20.63 0.13
CA THR A 60 -4.40 20.64 -1.27
C THR A 60 -3.91 19.26 -1.71
N ILE A 61 -3.10 18.60 -0.87
CA ILE A 61 -2.59 17.25 -1.12
C ILE A 61 -3.76 16.26 -1.21
N SER A 62 -4.70 16.34 -0.27
CA SER A 62 -5.85 15.44 -0.24
C SER A 62 -6.73 15.58 -1.48
N GLU A 63 -6.98 16.80 -1.96
CA GLU A 63 -7.75 17.03 -3.18
C GLU A 63 -7.04 16.49 -4.42
N LYS A 64 -5.72 16.71 -4.53
CA LYS A 64 -4.92 16.18 -5.62
C LYS A 64 -4.95 14.65 -5.64
N LEU A 65 -4.72 14.02 -4.49
CA LEU A 65 -4.78 12.56 -4.35
C LEU A 65 -6.19 12.02 -4.59
N LYS A 66 -7.25 12.70 -4.14
CA LYS A 66 -8.63 12.24 -4.36
C LYS A 66 -9.00 12.18 -5.84
N LYS A 67 -8.46 13.11 -6.66
CA LYS A 67 -8.63 13.10 -8.13
C LYS A 67 -7.96 11.89 -8.78
N THR A 68 -6.79 11.47 -8.29
CA THR A 68 -6.04 10.34 -8.87
C THR A 68 -6.42 9.00 -8.26
N TRP A 69 -6.85 8.97 -7.00
CA TRP A 69 -7.31 7.77 -6.28
C TRP A 69 -8.37 6.98 -7.06
N GLY A 70 -9.35 7.68 -7.63
CA GLY A 70 -10.41 7.06 -8.41
C GLY A 70 -9.98 6.49 -9.77
N LYS A 71 -8.89 7.01 -10.35
CA LYS A 71 -8.41 6.64 -11.68
C LYS A 71 -7.32 5.56 -11.61
N GLU A 72 -6.32 5.79 -10.76
CA GLU A 72 -5.13 4.94 -10.67
C GLU A 72 -5.27 3.81 -9.64
N TYR A 73 -6.05 4.02 -8.58
CA TYR A 73 -6.03 3.12 -7.41
C TYR A 73 -7.34 2.35 -7.21
N LYS A 74 -8.51 2.89 -7.61
CA LYS A 74 -9.80 2.16 -7.52
C LYS A 74 -9.97 1.01 -8.52
N CYS A 75 -9.05 0.81 -9.48
CA CYS A 75 -9.14 -0.28 -10.46
C CYS A 75 -9.07 -1.67 -9.81
N GLN A 76 -8.41 -1.76 -8.65
CA GLN A 76 -8.35 -2.97 -7.83
C GLN A 76 -9.71 -3.23 -7.17
N LYS A 77 -10.60 -3.93 -7.90
CA LYS A 77 -11.86 -4.43 -7.36
C LYS A 77 -11.55 -5.42 -6.24
N VAL A 78 -11.43 -4.92 -5.01
CA VAL A 78 -11.50 -5.75 -3.80
C VAL A 78 -12.89 -6.39 -3.84
N ARG A 79 -12.97 -7.62 -4.37
CA ARG A 79 -14.23 -8.37 -4.45
C ARG A 79 -14.79 -8.38 -3.03
N ARG A 80 -15.93 -7.71 -2.83
CA ARG A 80 -16.69 -7.81 -1.59
C ARG A 80 -17.21 -9.25 -1.54
N ILE A 81 -16.45 -10.12 -0.87
CA ILE A 81 -16.92 -11.46 -0.57
C ILE A 81 -18.16 -11.28 0.32
N GLY A 82 -19.32 -11.66 -0.20
CA GLY A 82 -20.61 -11.48 0.48
C GLY A 82 -20.60 -12.13 1.86
N LYS A 83 -21.37 -11.58 2.81
CA LYS A 83 -21.43 -12.04 4.22
C LYS A 83 -21.66 -13.57 4.35
N ASN A 84 -22.32 -14.19 3.37
CA ASN A 84 -22.64 -15.63 3.37
C ASN A 84 -21.49 -16.54 2.90
N PHE A 85 -20.40 -16.01 2.32
CA PHE A 85 -19.21 -16.78 1.95
C PHE A 85 -18.20 -16.95 3.10
N SER A 86 -18.44 -16.30 4.24
CA SER A 86 -17.51 -16.25 5.38
C SER A 86 -17.20 -17.60 6.04
N LYS A 87 -18.05 -18.63 5.85
CA LYS A 87 -17.87 -19.95 6.48
C LYS A 87 -16.91 -20.89 5.72
N LYS A 88 -16.55 -20.60 4.47
CA LYS A 88 -15.67 -21.45 3.63
C LYS A 88 -14.58 -20.65 2.91
N LEU A 89 -14.17 -19.52 3.47
CA LEU A 89 -13.09 -18.74 2.88
C LEU A 89 -11.74 -19.44 3.17
N PRO A 90 -10.90 -19.69 2.15
CA PRO A 90 -9.54 -20.17 2.36
C PRO A 90 -8.80 -19.32 3.39
N GLU A 91 -7.98 -19.95 4.24
CA GLU A 91 -7.30 -19.28 5.36
C GLU A 91 -6.57 -18.01 4.92
N TYR A 92 -5.78 -18.11 3.84
CA TYR A 92 -4.98 -17.00 3.33
C TYR A 92 -5.79 -15.75 2.93
N LEU A 93 -7.09 -15.89 2.63
CA LEU A 93 -7.99 -14.77 2.29
C LEU A 93 -8.71 -14.17 3.51
N LYS A 94 -8.64 -14.81 4.67
CA LYS A 94 -9.24 -14.27 5.91
C LYS A 94 -8.54 -12.95 6.26
N LYS A 95 -9.32 -12.02 6.82
CA LYS A 95 -8.80 -10.70 7.20
C LYS A 95 -8.39 -10.68 8.67
N VAL A 96 -7.15 -10.30 8.92
CA VAL A 96 -6.58 -10.13 10.25
C VAL A 96 -6.35 -8.65 10.55
N GLY A 97 -6.66 -8.23 11.78
CA GLY A 97 -6.48 -6.86 12.22
C GLY A 97 -5.05 -6.62 12.70
N ILE A 98 -4.36 -5.64 12.14
CA ILE A 98 -3.03 -5.22 12.58
C ILE A 98 -3.06 -3.78 13.08
N THR A 99 -2.16 -3.48 14.02
CA THR A 99 -1.91 -2.12 14.49
C THR A 99 -0.65 -1.58 13.82
N VAL A 100 -0.73 -0.38 13.24
CA VAL A 100 0.44 0.34 12.72
C VAL A 100 0.47 1.78 13.25
N PHE A 101 1.66 2.37 13.31
CA PHE A 101 1.89 3.72 13.84
C PHE A 101 2.36 4.65 12.72
N LEU A 102 1.51 5.62 12.36
CA LEU A 102 1.79 6.57 11.29
C LEU A 102 1.77 8.01 11.82
N ASP A 103 2.38 8.92 11.08
CA ASP A 103 2.35 10.34 11.44
C ASP A 103 0.94 10.90 11.31
N SER A 104 0.57 11.78 12.24
CA SER A 104 -0.80 12.31 12.30
C SER A 104 -1.23 13.02 11.03
N TRP A 105 -0.32 13.73 10.35
CA TRP A 105 -0.61 14.42 9.08
C TRP A 105 -0.96 13.43 7.96
N MET A 106 -0.32 12.25 7.92
CA MET A 106 -0.62 11.22 6.92
C MET A 106 -2.05 10.73 7.08
N LEU A 107 -2.48 10.53 8.33
CA LEU A 107 -3.84 10.08 8.62
C LEU A 107 -4.88 11.11 8.20
N GLN A 108 -4.61 12.40 8.41
CA GLN A 108 -5.51 13.47 7.97
C GLN A 108 -5.68 13.47 6.45
N ILE A 109 -4.62 13.16 5.69
CA ILE A 109 -4.71 13.01 4.24
C ILE A 109 -5.50 11.74 3.87
N VAL A 110 -5.13 10.59 4.44
CA VAL A 110 -5.79 9.30 4.16
C VAL A 110 -7.30 9.40 4.37
N GLU A 111 -7.73 9.98 5.48
CA GLU A 111 -9.15 10.13 5.83
C GLU A 111 -9.94 11.01 4.84
N ARG A 112 -9.28 11.99 4.21
CA ARG A 112 -9.89 12.86 3.20
C ARG A 112 -9.94 12.21 1.82
N VAL A 113 -8.98 11.34 1.51
CA VAL A 113 -8.88 10.62 0.23
C VAL A 113 -9.80 9.40 0.20
N GLU A 114 -9.74 8.56 1.23
CA GLU A 114 -10.52 7.33 1.36
C GLU A 114 -10.95 7.12 2.82
N PRO A 115 -12.25 7.27 3.12
CA PRO A 115 -12.75 7.10 4.49
C PRO A 115 -12.40 5.74 5.10
N ASN A 116 -12.28 4.70 4.27
CA ASN A 116 -11.88 3.38 4.72
C ASN A 116 -10.35 3.20 4.66
N ARG A 117 -9.67 3.50 5.78
CA ARG A 117 -8.21 3.32 5.92
C ARG A 117 -7.71 1.92 5.52
N THR A 118 -8.49 0.87 5.82
CA THR A 118 -8.14 -0.50 5.41
C THR A 118 -8.13 -0.65 3.90
N LEU A 119 -9.17 -0.12 3.24
CA LEU A 119 -9.24 -0.13 1.79
C LEU A 119 -8.08 0.68 1.20
N PHE A 120 -7.76 1.83 1.77
CA PHE A 120 -6.65 2.67 1.33
C PHE A 120 -5.32 1.90 1.32
N PHE A 121 -4.87 1.39 2.46
CA PHE A 121 -3.56 0.72 2.53
C PHE A 121 -3.51 -0.60 1.79
N SER A 122 -4.63 -1.35 1.75
CA SER A 122 -4.70 -2.59 0.97
C SER A 122 -4.60 -2.30 -0.53
N THR A 123 -5.33 -1.30 -1.02
CA THR A 123 -5.26 -0.87 -2.42
C THR A 123 -3.86 -0.39 -2.79
N LEU A 124 -3.25 0.41 -1.91
CA LEU A 124 -1.91 0.94 -2.17
C LEU A 124 -0.85 -0.16 -2.30
N LEU A 125 -0.91 -1.19 -1.44
CA LEU A 125 -0.06 -2.37 -1.55
C LEU A 125 -0.26 -3.08 -2.89
N LEU A 126 -1.51 -3.33 -3.26
CA LEU A 126 -1.81 -4.08 -4.47
C LEU A 126 -1.42 -3.32 -5.74
N CYS A 127 -1.64 -2.01 -5.78
CA CYS A 127 -1.18 -1.17 -6.89
C CYS A 127 0.34 -1.15 -7.00
N LYS A 128 1.10 -1.21 -5.89
CA LYS A 128 2.56 -1.35 -5.96
C LYS A 128 2.96 -2.67 -6.62
N ILE A 129 2.37 -3.79 -6.18
CA ILE A 129 2.62 -5.12 -6.77
C ILE A 129 2.30 -5.10 -8.26
N GLU A 130 1.14 -4.57 -8.62
CA GLU A 130 0.70 -4.46 -10.00
C GLU A 130 1.64 -3.62 -10.85
N THR A 131 1.97 -2.41 -10.39
CA THR A 131 2.85 -1.48 -11.11
C THR A 131 4.24 -2.08 -11.33
N GLU A 132 4.82 -2.73 -10.31
CA GLU A 132 6.13 -3.36 -10.44
C GLU A 132 6.05 -4.55 -11.40
N LEU A 133 5.13 -5.49 -11.20
CA LEU A 133 5.05 -6.68 -12.06
C LEU A 133 4.72 -6.33 -13.53
N SER A 134 3.82 -5.38 -13.77
CA SER A 134 3.49 -4.93 -15.13
C SER A 134 4.65 -4.23 -15.81
N LYS A 135 5.40 -3.38 -15.09
CA LYS A 135 6.61 -2.72 -15.60
C LYS A 135 7.65 -3.71 -16.12
N TYR A 136 7.72 -4.91 -15.54
CA TYR A 136 8.63 -5.98 -15.97
C TYR A 136 7.98 -6.99 -16.92
N GLY A 137 6.76 -6.73 -17.41
CA GLY A 137 6.06 -7.60 -18.35
C GLY A 137 5.61 -8.95 -17.76
N LEU A 138 5.53 -9.05 -16.43
CA LEU A 138 5.15 -10.30 -15.74
C LEU A 138 3.63 -10.48 -15.65
N ILE A 139 2.88 -9.38 -15.76
CA ILE A 139 1.41 -9.35 -15.82
C ILE A 139 0.97 -8.21 -16.73
N GLU A 140 -0.30 -8.24 -17.18
CA GLU A 140 -0.92 -7.13 -17.90
C GLU A 140 -1.30 -5.98 -16.94
N GLU A 141 -1.39 -4.75 -17.47
CA GLU A 141 -2.01 -3.63 -16.75
C GLU A 141 -3.46 -3.96 -16.38
N ASP A 142 -3.96 -3.43 -15.27
CA ASP A 142 -5.30 -3.69 -14.72
C ASP A 142 -5.55 -5.14 -14.25
N THR A 143 -4.49 -5.96 -14.14
CA THR A 143 -4.59 -7.32 -13.59
C THR A 143 -5.05 -7.29 -12.13
N VAL A 144 -6.09 -8.07 -11.81
CA VAL A 144 -6.57 -8.23 -10.43
C VAL A 144 -5.54 -9.01 -9.61
N ILE A 145 -4.86 -8.29 -8.71
CA ILE A 145 -3.82 -8.87 -7.85
C ILE A 145 -4.42 -9.84 -6.83
N SER A 146 -3.75 -10.97 -6.69
CA SER A 146 -4.13 -12.08 -5.84
C SER A 146 -2.88 -12.65 -5.16
N LYS A 147 -3.04 -13.71 -4.34
CA LYS A 147 -1.90 -14.33 -3.67
C LYS A 147 -0.81 -14.80 -4.64
N CYS A 148 -1.18 -15.39 -5.80
CA CYS A 148 -0.17 -15.88 -6.74
C CYS A 148 0.71 -14.75 -7.28
N HIS A 149 0.14 -13.57 -7.50
CA HIS A 149 0.88 -12.37 -7.88
C HIS A 149 1.77 -11.86 -6.74
N GLY A 150 1.31 -11.94 -5.49
CA GLY A 150 2.16 -11.66 -4.31
C GLY A 150 3.36 -12.61 -4.21
N ASP A 151 3.14 -13.91 -4.44
CA ASP A 151 4.20 -14.91 -4.45
C ASP A 151 5.20 -14.65 -5.60
N LEU A 152 4.69 -14.30 -6.80
CA LEU A 152 5.50 -13.92 -7.96
C LEU A 152 6.35 -12.68 -7.67
N TYR A 153 5.77 -11.67 -7.02
CA TYR A 153 6.47 -10.45 -6.62
C TYR A 153 7.64 -10.72 -5.67
N ILE A 154 7.48 -11.64 -4.71
CA ILE A 154 8.59 -12.05 -3.82
C ILE A 154 9.71 -12.70 -4.63
N ARG A 155 9.39 -13.61 -5.56
CA ARG A 155 10.40 -14.29 -6.40
C ARG A 155 11.18 -13.28 -7.23
N TYR A 156 10.46 -12.38 -7.89
CA TYR A 156 11.05 -11.30 -8.67
C TYR A 156 12.04 -10.45 -7.84
N LEU A 157 11.66 -10.03 -6.63
CA LEU A 157 12.55 -9.23 -5.77
C LEU A 157 13.80 -10.01 -5.33
N LYS A 158 13.67 -11.31 -5.05
CA LYS A 158 14.81 -12.17 -4.71
C LYS A 158 15.77 -12.32 -5.90
N GLU A 159 15.24 -12.48 -7.10
CA GLU A 159 16.04 -12.57 -8.34
C GLU A 159 16.77 -11.25 -8.60
N GLN A 160 16.12 -10.10 -8.44
CA GLN A 160 16.76 -8.79 -8.56
C GLN A 160 17.85 -8.55 -7.50
N ALA A 161 17.64 -9.02 -6.27
CA ALA A 161 18.64 -8.94 -5.22
C ALA A 161 19.84 -9.86 -5.49
N GLY A 162 19.61 -11.05 -6.05
CA GLY A 162 20.65 -12.00 -6.44
C GLY A 162 21.42 -11.63 -7.71
N LEU A 163 20.77 -10.98 -8.68
CA LEU A 163 21.42 -10.48 -9.91
C LEU A 163 22.42 -9.34 -9.66
N ARG A 164 22.32 -8.65 -8.51
CA ARG A 164 23.33 -7.66 -8.07
C ARG A 164 24.55 -8.28 -7.39
N SER A 165 24.54 -9.57 -7.10
CA SER A 165 25.63 -10.26 -6.39
C SER A 165 26.67 -10.90 -7.32
N ASN A 166 26.40 -10.98 -8.62
CA ASN A 166 27.24 -11.71 -9.61
C ASN A 166 27.92 -10.80 -10.64
N SER A 167 28.11 -9.53 -10.33
CA SER A 167 28.92 -8.62 -11.14
C SER A 167 29.90 -7.89 -10.24
N LEU A 168 30.96 -8.59 -9.84
CA LEU A 168 32.28 -8.10 -9.43
C LEU A 168 33.30 -9.23 -9.58
#